data_AF-A0A947NWM2-F1
#
_entry.id   AF-A0A947NWM2-F1
#
_cell.length_a   1.000
_cell.length_b   1.000
_cell.length_c   1.000
_cell.angle_alpha   90.00
_cell.angle_beta   90.00
_cell.angle_gamma   90.00
#
_symmetry.space_group_name_H-M   'P 1'
#
loop_
_entity.id
_entity.type
_entity.pdbx_description
1 polymer ?
#
loop_
_entity_poly.entity_id
_entity_poly.type
_entity_poly.pdbx_seq_one_letter_code
_entity_poly.pdbx_strand_id
1 'polypeptide(L)'
;SAKAKATIRLKKTSIFDAKNGARGWIAGPFICLWFSAFDRYGPMLFGLISADNLGTRVHGRAGSDLNGVLMFTLLIPLMAWLVFKMISEGQATGRALFVIALIFLVGGPLMYWWAHKERKDAEPLVRFLRKTLAQPDARSKSTVGARRIQDGLRLILNGNCIEGPVTEEALQSALMRVGNRDFLIVEAGPQDYLQTASHDGGYILEVRKGGPGEHYRAIRNNGSVRGPEKAKEKFTFEEVSAAIAAYISGESLHSLLSLQPMAPHR
;
A
#
# COMPACT_ATOMS: atom_id res chain seq x y z
N SER A 1 -2.73 -22.07 12.84
CA SER A 1 -2.54 -20.64 13.17
C SER A 1 -1.12 -20.31 13.68
N ALA A 2 -0.49 -21.13 14.53
CA ALA A 2 0.83 -20.83 15.11
C ALA A 2 1.96 -20.65 14.07
N LYS A 3 2.04 -21.54 13.08
CA LYS A 3 3.02 -21.45 11.97
C LYS A 3 2.89 -20.12 11.20
N ALA A 4 1.68 -19.73 10.84
CA ALA A 4 1.39 -18.46 10.17
C ALA A 4 1.83 -17.24 11.00
N LYS A 5 1.53 -17.24 12.30
CA LYS A 5 1.98 -16.17 13.22
C LYS A 5 3.50 -16.09 13.29
N ALA A 6 4.19 -17.24 13.34
CA ALA A 6 5.65 -17.29 13.33
C ALA A 6 6.23 -16.75 12.02
N THR A 7 5.67 -17.13 10.86
CA THR A 7 6.10 -16.62 9.55
C THR A 7 5.90 -15.10 9.43
N ILE A 8 4.76 -14.58 9.90
CA ILE A 8 4.52 -13.13 9.94
C ILE A 8 5.54 -12.43 10.84
N ARG A 9 5.80 -12.97 12.04
CA ARG A 9 6.79 -12.40 12.98
C ARG A 9 8.21 -12.41 12.42
N LEU A 10 8.55 -13.40 11.60
CA LEU A 10 9.86 -13.53 10.99
C LEU A 10 10.06 -12.57 9.79
N LYS A 11 8.99 -12.28 9.04
CA LYS A 11 9.06 -11.41 7.85
C LYS A 11 8.72 -9.94 8.11
N LYS A 12 8.12 -9.61 9.26
CA LYS A 12 7.80 -8.23 9.61
C LYS A 12 9.07 -7.45 9.96
N THR A 13 9.07 -6.17 9.64
CA THR A 13 10.12 -5.22 10.02
C THR A 13 10.09 -4.98 11.53
N SER A 14 11.24 -4.62 12.10
CA SER A 14 11.33 -4.21 13.51
C SER A 14 10.44 -2.99 13.78
N ILE A 15 9.89 -2.91 14.98
CA ILE A 15 8.96 -1.83 15.37
C ILE A 15 9.67 -0.46 15.30
N PHE A 16 10.96 -0.41 15.66
CA PHE A 16 11.78 0.82 15.72
C PHE A 16 12.69 1.04 14.50
N ASP A 17 12.55 0.25 13.43
CA ASP A 17 13.33 0.51 12.21
C ASP A 17 13.00 1.93 11.71
N ALA A 18 13.90 2.63 11.05
CA ALA A 18 13.56 3.92 10.41
C ALA A 18 12.90 3.71 9.04
N LYS A 19 13.10 2.54 8.42
CA LYS A 19 12.74 2.28 7.03
C LYS A 19 11.33 1.72 6.86
N ASN A 20 10.61 2.15 5.84
CA ASN A 20 9.25 1.66 5.55
C ASN A 20 9.16 0.13 5.42
N GLY A 21 8.08 -0.45 5.95
CA GLY A 21 7.85 -1.90 5.92
C GLY A 21 6.72 -2.35 6.85
N ALA A 22 6.26 -3.59 6.68
CA ALA A 22 5.17 -4.14 7.50
C ALA A 22 5.62 -4.33 8.95
N ARG A 23 5.04 -3.59 9.89
CA ARG A 23 5.33 -3.63 11.32
C ARG A 23 4.07 -3.85 12.12
N GLY A 24 4.25 -4.21 13.39
CA GLY A 24 3.16 -4.23 14.34
C GLY A 24 3.25 -5.39 15.32
N TRP A 25 2.10 -5.74 15.89
CA TRP A 25 1.97 -6.75 16.93
C TRP A 25 0.92 -7.81 16.59
N ILE A 26 1.10 -8.98 17.20
CA ILE A 26 0.14 -10.08 17.17
C ILE A 26 -0.08 -10.53 18.61
N ALA A 27 -1.29 -10.32 19.11
CA ALA A 27 -1.71 -10.68 20.47
C ALA A 27 -2.90 -11.65 20.39
N GLY A 28 -2.68 -12.91 20.79
CA GLY A 28 -3.71 -13.95 20.64
C GLY A 28 -4.12 -14.13 19.17
N PRO A 29 -5.42 -14.10 18.83
CA PRO A 29 -5.89 -14.15 17.45
C PRO A 29 -5.81 -12.79 16.73
N PHE A 30 -5.55 -11.69 17.44
CA PHE A 30 -5.56 -10.35 16.86
C PHE A 30 -4.20 -9.99 16.25
N ILE A 31 -4.26 -9.30 15.12
CA ILE A 31 -3.12 -8.72 14.42
C ILE A 31 -3.38 -7.25 14.15
N CYS A 32 -2.41 -6.41 14.49
CA CYS A 32 -2.40 -5.00 14.16
C CYS A 32 -1.11 -4.68 13.44
N LEU A 33 -1.20 -4.13 12.22
CA LEU A 33 -0.04 -3.73 11.43
C LEU A 33 -0.11 -2.26 11.02
N TRP A 34 1.06 -1.67 10.87
CA TRP A 34 1.29 -0.33 10.33
C TRP A 34 2.55 -0.31 9.48
N PHE A 35 2.72 0.72 8.67
CA PHE A 35 3.78 0.79 7.66
C PHE A 35 5.00 1.62 8.09
N SER A 36 4.78 2.65 8.91
CA SER A 36 5.82 3.46 9.53
C SER A 36 5.41 3.78 10.97
N ALA A 37 6.36 3.81 11.91
CA ALA A 37 6.08 4.14 13.31
C ALA A 37 6.13 5.66 13.59
N PHE A 38 6.76 6.43 12.69
CA PHE A 38 7.10 7.84 12.91
C PHE A 38 6.44 8.80 11.92
N ASP A 39 5.77 8.28 10.90
CA ASP A 39 5.04 9.09 9.92
C ASP A 39 3.53 9.11 10.23
N ARG A 40 2.72 9.78 9.40
CA ARG A 40 1.25 9.94 9.52
C ARG A 40 0.46 8.62 9.54
N TYR A 41 1.13 7.49 9.51
CA TYR A 41 0.59 6.17 9.32
C TYR A 41 0.54 5.42 10.64
N GLY A 42 -0.53 5.65 11.41
CA GLY A 42 -0.84 4.87 12.62
C GLY A 42 -1.17 3.40 12.32
N PRO A 43 -1.84 2.66 13.23
CA PRO A 43 -2.33 1.32 12.93
C PRO A 43 -3.19 1.35 11.67
N MET A 44 -2.73 0.66 10.63
CA MET A 44 -3.33 0.70 9.29
C MET A 44 -4.09 -0.55 8.93
N LEU A 45 -3.84 -1.64 9.66
CA LEU A 45 -4.51 -2.91 9.43
C LEU A 45 -4.79 -3.53 10.78
N PHE A 46 -6.06 -3.86 11.02
CA PHE A 46 -6.48 -4.60 12.19
C PHE A 46 -7.28 -5.82 11.74
N GLY A 47 -6.93 -6.99 12.23
CA GLY A 47 -7.58 -8.23 11.84
C GLY A 47 -7.52 -9.34 12.87
N LEU A 48 -8.28 -10.38 12.60
CA LEU A 48 -8.37 -11.61 13.36
C LEU A 48 -7.86 -12.76 12.49
N ILE A 49 -6.84 -13.45 12.99
CA ILE A 49 -6.24 -14.63 12.39
C ILE A 49 -7.07 -15.84 12.82
N SER A 50 -7.89 -16.37 11.91
CA SER A 50 -8.59 -17.65 12.07
C SER A 50 -7.83 -18.76 11.33
N ALA A 51 -7.90 -19.98 11.86
CA ALA A 51 -7.44 -21.16 11.15
C ALA A 51 -8.67 -21.97 10.76
N ASP A 52 -8.81 -22.23 9.47
CA ASP A 52 -9.83 -23.12 8.92
C ASP A 52 -9.12 -24.39 8.45
N ASN A 53 -9.87 -25.47 8.21
CA ASN A 53 -9.32 -26.74 7.70
C ASN A 53 -8.60 -26.59 6.34
N LEU A 54 -8.83 -25.49 5.62
CA LEU A 54 -8.24 -25.16 4.32
C LEU A 54 -7.06 -24.17 4.39
N GLY A 55 -6.69 -23.65 5.58
CA GLY A 55 -5.57 -22.72 5.71
C GLY A 55 -5.75 -21.67 6.81
N THR A 56 -4.82 -20.69 6.86
CA THR A 56 -4.95 -19.55 7.77
C THR A 56 -5.57 -18.37 7.03
N ARG A 57 -6.68 -17.84 7.55
CA ARG A 57 -7.34 -16.63 7.04
C ARG A 57 -7.15 -15.47 8.01
N VAL A 58 -7.07 -14.26 7.47
CA VAL A 58 -7.06 -13.03 8.26
C VAL A 58 -8.25 -12.20 7.84
N HIS A 59 -9.20 -12.02 8.76
CA HIS A 59 -10.40 -11.20 8.55
C HIS A 59 -10.21 -9.87 9.26
N GLY A 60 -10.37 -8.75 8.57
CA GLY A 60 -10.06 -7.47 9.20
C GLY A 60 -10.39 -6.24 8.35
N ARG A 61 -10.04 -5.08 8.91
CA ARG A 61 -10.08 -3.77 8.26
C ARG A 61 -8.66 -3.31 7.99
N ALA A 62 -8.49 -2.64 6.86
CA ALA A 62 -7.27 -1.97 6.45
C ALA A 62 -7.63 -0.52 6.04
N GLY A 63 -6.76 0.46 6.31
CA GLY A 63 -6.91 1.88 5.97
C GLY A 63 -6.06 2.79 6.86
N SER A 64 -5.71 3.98 6.38
CA SER A 64 -4.85 4.94 7.12
C SER A 64 -5.50 5.50 8.40
N ASP A 65 -6.83 5.66 8.43
CA ASP A 65 -7.56 6.25 9.56
C ASP A 65 -8.32 5.25 10.47
N LEU A 66 -7.71 4.13 10.84
CA LEU A 66 -8.34 3.22 11.81
C LEU A 66 -8.48 3.85 13.20
N ASN A 67 -7.60 4.79 13.57
CA ASN A 67 -7.68 5.50 14.84
C ASN A 67 -8.88 6.47 14.90
N GLY A 68 -9.08 7.30 13.87
CA GLY A 68 -10.23 8.21 13.80
C GLY A 68 -11.54 7.44 13.74
N VAL A 69 -11.60 6.34 12.98
CA VAL A 69 -12.76 5.45 12.94
C VAL A 69 -13.04 4.80 14.29
N LEU A 70 -12.02 4.30 14.99
CA LEU A 70 -12.20 3.69 16.32
C LEU A 70 -12.69 4.71 17.33
N MET A 71 -12.06 5.89 17.38
CA MET A 71 -12.47 6.99 18.26
C MET A 71 -13.91 7.43 17.98
N PHE A 72 -14.26 7.61 16.70
CA PHE A 72 -15.63 7.96 16.31
C PHE A 72 -16.62 6.86 16.73
N THR A 73 -16.27 5.59 16.52
CA THR A 73 -17.11 4.45 16.93
C THR A 73 -17.32 4.40 18.45
N LEU A 74 -16.29 4.69 19.25
CA LEU A 74 -16.38 4.75 20.71
C LEU A 74 -17.15 5.98 21.21
N LEU A 75 -17.12 7.09 20.46
CA LEU A 75 -17.89 8.29 20.75
C LEU A 75 -19.41 8.09 20.57
N ILE A 76 -19.84 7.23 19.63
CA ILE A 76 -21.26 6.96 19.38
C ILE A 76 -22.03 6.52 20.66
N PRO A 77 -21.61 5.46 21.39
CA PRO A 77 -22.34 5.03 22.59
C PRO A 77 -22.27 6.06 23.72
N LEU A 78 -21.14 6.76 23.88
CA LEU A 78 -21.01 7.84 24.84
C LEU A 78 -22.01 8.97 24.55
N MET A 79 -22.10 9.39 23.30
CA MET A 79 -23.02 10.44 22.87
C MET A 79 -24.49 9.99 22.95
N ALA A 80 -24.79 8.73 22.64
CA ALA A 80 -26.12 8.16 22.84
C ALA A 80 -26.52 8.18 24.34
N TRP A 81 -25.59 7.86 25.24
CA TRP A 81 -25.82 7.93 26.68
C TRP A 81 -26.03 9.36 27.17
N LEU A 82 -25.24 10.33 26.69
CA LEU A 82 -25.40 11.75 27.02
C LEU A 82 -26.75 12.29 26.53
N VAL A 83 -27.17 11.93 25.31
CA VAL A 83 -28.49 12.31 24.77
C VAL A 83 -29.61 11.72 25.61
N PHE A 84 -29.51 10.44 25.99
CA PHE A 84 -30.48 9.80 26.88
C PHE A 84 -30.58 10.55 28.21
N LYS A 85 -29.44 10.91 28.81
CA LYS A 85 -29.38 11.68 30.05
C LYS A 85 -30.06 13.04 29.93
N MET A 86 -29.74 13.80 28.88
CA MET A 86 -30.37 15.10 28.61
C MET A 86 -31.89 15.00 28.44
N ILE A 87 -32.39 13.94 27.79
CA ILE A 87 -33.83 13.72 27.63
C ILE A 87 -34.46 13.35 28.98
N SER A 88 -33.82 12.45 29.74
CA SER A 88 -34.33 12.00 31.04
C SER A 88 -34.41 13.11 32.09
N GLU A 89 -33.54 14.11 31.99
CA GLU A 89 -33.47 15.25 32.90
C GLU A 89 -34.29 16.45 32.40
N GLY A 90 -34.98 16.33 31.25
CA GLY A 90 -35.80 17.40 30.67
C GLY A 90 -35.00 18.59 30.13
N GLN A 91 -33.67 18.47 30.04
CA GLN A 91 -32.77 19.52 29.57
C GLN A 91 -32.59 19.52 28.04
N ALA A 92 -33.17 18.55 27.35
CA ALA A 92 -33.05 18.42 25.90
C ALA A 92 -33.84 19.49 25.15
N THR A 93 -33.15 20.40 24.47
CA THR A 93 -33.76 21.34 23.53
C THR A 93 -33.88 20.70 22.15
N GLY A 94 -35.00 20.88 21.44
CA GLY A 94 -35.20 20.31 20.09
C GLY A 94 -34.11 20.70 19.08
N ARG A 95 -33.56 21.92 19.19
CA ARG A 95 -32.41 22.37 18.38
C ARG A 95 -31.14 21.56 18.65
N ALA A 96 -30.87 21.22 19.92
CA ALA A 96 -29.70 20.43 20.30
C ALA A 96 -29.82 19.00 19.75
N LEU A 97 -31.00 18.38 19.89
CA LEU A 97 -31.26 17.04 19.34
C LEU A 97 -31.11 17.00 17.81
N PHE A 98 -31.58 18.04 17.11
CA PHE A 98 -31.43 18.14 15.66
C PHE A 98 -29.96 18.26 15.22
N VAL A 99 -29.15 19.09 15.89
CA VAL A 99 -27.71 19.22 15.58
C VAL A 99 -26.97 17.91 15.83
N ILE A 100 -27.26 17.23 16.95
CA ILE A 100 -26.69 15.91 17.25
C ILE A 100 -27.07 14.90 16.17
N ALA A 101 -28.36 14.85 15.79
CA ALA A 101 -28.83 13.98 14.72
C ALA A 101 -28.11 14.26 13.39
N LEU A 102 -27.91 15.53 13.02
CA LEU A 102 -27.18 15.90 11.80
C LEU A 102 -25.72 15.44 11.82
N ILE A 103 -25.01 15.63 12.94
CA ILE A 103 -23.61 15.20 13.10
C ILE A 103 -23.49 13.69 12.94
N PHE A 104 -24.38 12.90 13.55
CA PHE A 104 -24.29 11.45 13.47
C PHE A 104 -24.84 10.85 12.17
N LEU A 105 -25.94 11.37 11.65
CA LEU A 105 -26.58 10.85 10.43
C LEU A 105 -25.90 11.30 9.15
N VAL A 106 -25.25 12.47 9.15
CA VAL A 106 -24.54 13.00 7.97
C VAL A 106 -23.04 12.94 8.18
N GLY A 107 -22.55 13.49 9.30
CA GLY A 107 -21.13 13.48 9.62
C GLY A 107 -20.56 12.06 9.81
N GLY A 108 -21.30 11.16 10.45
CA GLY A 108 -20.90 9.76 10.63
C GLY A 108 -20.64 9.05 9.30
N PRO A 109 -21.62 8.95 8.39
CA PRO A 109 -21.41 8.36 7.07
C PRO A 109 -20.27 9.04 6.28
N LEU A 110 -20.13 10.36 6.35
CA LEU A 110 -19.03 11.07 5.70
C LEU A 110 -17.65 10.69 6.27
N MET A 111 -17.53 10.59 7.59
CA MET A 111 -16.30 10.14 8.27
C MET A 111 -15.97 8.70 7.89
N TYR A 112 -16.94 7.79 7.94
CA TYR A 112 -16.73 6.41 7.50
C TYR A 112 -16.42 6.31 6.00
N TRP A 113 -16.98 7.18 5.17
CA TRP A 113 -16.69 7.25 3.74
C TRP A 113 -15.27 7.74 3.46
N TRP A 114 -14.83 8.79 4.15
CA TRP A 114 -13.45 9.30 4.06
C TRP A 114 -12.45 8.24 4.51
N ALA A 115 -12.69 7.59 5.65
CA ALA A 115 -11.84 6.50 6.11
C ALA A 115 -11.85 5.29 5.15
N HIS A 116 -12.98 5.02 4.48
CA HIS A 116 -13.05 4.00 3.43
C HIS A 116 -12.23 4.38 2.19
N LYS A 117 -12.17 5.66 1.81
CA LYS A 117 -11.34 6.13 0.70
C LYS A 117 -9.85 5.84 0.96
N GLU A 118 -9.43 5.92 2.22
CA GLU A 118 -8.05 5.67 2.67
C GLU A 118 -7.68 4.19 2.81
N ARG A 119 -8.58 3.24 2.49
CA ARG A 119 -8.28 1.80 2.47
C ARG A 119 -7.04 1.45 1.66
N LYS A 120 -6.86 2.18 0.56
CA LYS A 120 -5.81 1.95 -0.43
C LYS A 120 -4.41 2.16 0.13
N ASP A 121 -4.27 2.96 1.18
CA ASP A 121 -2.98 3.27 1.80
C ASP A 121 -2.43 2.07 2.58
N ALA A 122 -3.31 1.17 3.01
CA ALA A 122 -2.93 -0.07 3.69
C ALA A 122 -2.74 -1.26 2.74
N GLU A 123 -2.89 -1.07 1.42
CA GLU A 123 -2.73 -2.14 0.42
C GLU A 123 -1.36 -2.85 0.49
N PRO A 124 -0.21 -2.15 0.72
CA PRO A 124 1.08 -2.83 0.90
C PRO A 124 1.08 -3.85 2.06
N LEU A 125 0.37 -3.55 3.15
CA LEU A 125 0.25 -4.44 4.32
C LEU A 125 -0.64 -5.64 4.02
N VAL A 126 -1.74 -5.41 3.29
CA VAL A 126 -2.63 -6.50 2.83
C VAL A 126 -1.85 -7.45 1.91
N ARG A 127 -1.08 -6.90 0.96
CA ARG A 127 -0.26 -7.70 0.05
C ARG A 127 0.83 -8.46 0.82
N PHE A 128 1.46 -7.82 1.81
CA PHE A 128 2.42 -8.48 2.68
C PHE A 128 1.81 -9.70 3.37
N LEU A 129 0.60 -9.57 3.94
CA LEU A 129 -0.10 -10.69 4.56
C LEU A 129 -0.47 -11.77 3.57
N ARG A 130 -1.04 -11.43 2.41
CA ARG A 130 -1.38 -12.40 1.36
C ARG A 130 -0.17 -13.21 0.94
N LYS A 131 0.96 -12.55 0.66
CA LYS A 131 2.19 -13.21 0.23
C LYS A 131 2.87 -14.02 1.35
N THR A 132 2.75 -13.57 2.60
CA THR A 132 3.31 -14.28 3.75
C THR A 132 2.51 -15.53 4.09
N LEU A 133 1.21 -15.51 3.85
CA LEU A 133 0.28 -16.60 4.16
C LEU A 133 -0.02 -17.53 2.99
N ALA A 134 0.25 -17.10 1.75
CA ALA A 134 0.24 -17.98 0.60
C ALA A 134 1.18 -19.16 0.88
N GLN A 135 0.67 -20.37 0.72
CA GLN A 135 1.54 -21.54 0.72
C GLN A 135 2.56 -21.34 -0.41
N PRO A 136 3.85 -21.68 -0.21
CA PRO A 136 4.80 -21.64 -1.29
C PRO A 136 4.33 -22.64 -2.34
N ASP A 137 3.69 -22.17 -3.40
CA ASP A 137 3.28 -23.03 -4.50
C ASP A 137 4.54 -23.72 -5.01
N ALA A 138 4.60 -25.03 -4.81
CA ALA A 138 5.66 -25.88 -5.35
C ALA A 138 5.77 -25.75 -6.89
N ARG A 139 4.72 -25.23 -7.55
CA ARG A 139 4.69 -24.92 -8.98
C ARG A 139 5.29 -23.56 -9.36
N SER A 140 5.45 -22.60 -8.44
CA SER A 140 6.02 -21.28 -8.79
C SER A 140 7.55 -21.27 -8.80
N LYS A 141 8.19 -22.40 -8.45
CA LYS A 141 9.64 -22.61 -8.62
C LYS A 141 10.02 -23.16 -10.01
N SER A 142 9.04 -23.50 -10.85
CA SER A 142 9.29 -23.99 -12.20
C SER A 142 9.12 -22.83 -13.18
N THR A 143 10.15 -22.53 -13.97
CA THR A 143 10.24 -21.47 -15.00
C THR A 143 10.51 -20.02 -14.58
N VAL A 144 11.28 -19.79 -13.50
CA VAL A 144 12.14 -18.59 -13.45
C VAL A 144 13.53 -19.03 -13.86
N GLY A 145 13.78 -19.10 -15.18
CA GLY A 145 15.15 -19.15 -15.67
C GLY A 145 15.87 -17.91 -15.13
N ALA A 146 17.07 -18.08 -14.58
CA ALA A 146 17.88 -16.99 -14.04
C ALA A 146 18.00 -15.88 -15.09
N ARG A 147 17.12 -14.87 -14.99
CA ARG A 147 17.15 -13.73 -15.88
C ARG A 147 18.44 -12.98 -15.59
N ARG A 148 19.22 -12.74 -16.64
CA ARG A 148 20.48 -12.03 -16.50
C ARG A 148 20.16 -10.58 -16.13
N ILE A 149 20.42 -10.23 -14.88
CA ILE A 149 20.29 -8.86 -14.38
C ILE A 149 21.46 -8.05 -14.92
N GLN A 150 21.21 -6.82 -15.37
CA GLN A 150 22.26 -5.91 -15.78
C GLN A 150 23.18 -5.59 -14.60
N ASP A 151 24.48 -5.54 -14.87
CA ASP A 151 25.48 -5.15 -13.89
C ASP A 151 25.44 -3.63 -13.62
N GLY A 152 25.78 -3.23 -12.40
CA GLY A 152 25.90 -1.80 -12.02
C GLY A 152 24.60 -1.10 -11.66
N LEU A 153 23.46 -1.82 -11.62
CA LEU A 153 22.20 -1.25 -11.16
C LEU A 153 22.26 -0.87 -9.67
N ARG A 154 21.66 0.26 -9.32
CA ARG A 154 21.42 0.68 -7.93
C ARG A 154 19.93 0.78 -7.65
N LEU A 155 19.57 0.43 -6.42
CA LEU A 155 18.19 0.46 -5.96
C LEU A 155 18.04 1.52 -4.88
N ILE A 156 17.15 2.48 -5.09
CA ILE A 156 16.94 3.61 -4.18
C ILE A 156 15.48 3.61 -3.74
N LEU A 157 15.23 3.53 -2.43
CA LEU A 157 13.91 3.60 -1.84
C LEU A 157 13.80 4.88 -1.01
N ASN A 158 12.90 5.79 -1.40
CA ASN A 158 12.70 7.08 -0.74
C ASN A 158 14.01 7.86 -0.52
N GLY A 159 14.87 7.91 -1.54
CA GLY A 159 16.17 8.59 -1.48
C GLY A 159 17.29 7.81 -0.77
N ASN A 160 17.00 6.66 -0.15
CA ASN A 160 18.03 5.83 0.47
C ASN A 160 18.46 4.69 -0.47
N CYS A 161 19.76 4.61 -0.77
CA CYS A 161 20.33 3.49 -1.48
C CYS A 161 20.22 2.20 -0.66
N ILE A 162 19.71 1.14 -1.28
CA ILE A 162 19.71 -0.21 -0.72
C ILE A 162 21.07 -0.83 -1.04
N GLU A 163 21.82 -1.17 0.01
CA GLU A 163 23.13 -1.82 -0.12
C GLU A 163 22.99 -3.27 -0.62
N GLY A 164 23.96 -3.68 -1.45
CA GLY A 164 24.03 -5.03 -2.00
C GLY A 164 23.64 -5.11 -3.49
N PRO A 165 23.81 -6.29 -4.11
CA PRO A 165 23.46 -6.50 -5.50
C PRO A 165 21.94 -6.40 -5.70
N VAL A 166 21.54 -5.86 -6.85
CA VAL A 166 20.12 -5.83 -7.25
C VAL A 166 19.72 -7.25 -7.67
N THR A 167 19.02 -7.96 -6.79
CA THR A 167 18.40 -9.27 -7.10
C THR A 167 16.89 -9.13 -7.26
N GLU A 168 16.24 -10.13 -7.88
CA GLU A 168 14.78 -10.17 -7.98
C GLU A 168 14.11 -10.14 -6.59
N GLU A 169 14.67 -10.83 -5.60
CA GLU A 169 14.18 -10.82 -4.22
C GLU A 169 14.34 -9.45 -3.57
N ALA A 170 15.48 -8.78 -3.79
CA ALA A 170 15.75 -7.44 -3.27
C ALA A 170 14.76 -6.42 -3.85
N LEU A 171 14.51 -6.47 -5.16
CA LEU A 171 13.53 -5.61 -5.84
C LEU A 171 12.12 -5.86 -5.36
N GLN A 172 11.73 -7.13 -5.28
CA GLN A 172 10.40 -7.47 -4.83
C GLN A 172 10.20 -7.07 -3.37
N SER A 173 11.21 -7.23 -2.52
CA SER A 173 11.21 -6.75 -1.15
C SER A 173 11.10 -5.22 -1.09
N ALA A 174 11.86 -4.49 -1.90
CA ALA A 174 11.82 -3.03 -1.95
C ALA A 174 10.48 -2.49 -2.46
N LEU A 175 9.91 -3.08 -3.52
CA LEU A 175 8.60 -2.69 -4.06
C LEU A 175 7.47 -2.91 -3.05
N MET A 176 7.55 -3.98 -2.25
CA MET A 176 6.62 -4.25 -1.14
C MET A 176 6.73 -3.22 0.00
N ARG A 177 7.81 -2.44 0.02
CA ARG A 177 8.08 -1.38 1.00
C ARG A 177 7.82 0.03 0.44
N VAL A 178 7.25 0.13 -0.76
CA VAL A 178 6.74 1.40 -1.31
C VAL A 178 5.32 1.62 -0.77
N GLY A 179 5.19 2.52 0.20
CA GLY A 179 3.92 2.99 0.76
C GLY A 179 3.27 4.07 -0.09
N ASN A 180 2.09 4.56 0.32
CA ASN A 180 1.46 5.68 -0.38
C ASN A 180 2.38 6.91 -0.35
N ARG A 181 2.59 7.57 -1.49
CA ARG A 181 3.51 8.71 -1.71
C ARG A 181 5.00 8.40 -1.59
N ASP A 182 5.36 7.15 -1.38
CA ASP A 182 6.74 6.69 -1.49
C ASP A 182 7.09 6.38 -2.94
N PHE A 183 8.40 6.30 -3.20
CA PHE A 183 8.92 5.97 -4.51
C PHE A 183 10.13 5.03 -4.43
N LEU A 184 10.28 4.24 -5.48
CA LEU A 184 11.40 3.34 -5.73
C LEU A 184 12.03 3.69 -7.06
N ILE A 185 13.35 3.81 -7.10
CA ILE A 185 14.14 4.06 -8.30
C ILE A 185 15.09 2.88 -8.50
N VAL A 186 15.09 2.36 -9.73
CA VAL A 186 16.11 1.45 -10.24
C VAL A 186 16.93 2.24 -11.25
N GLU A 187 18.18 2.52 -10.93
CA GLU A 187 19.05 3.34 -11.79
C GLU A 187 20.20 2.52 -12.35
N ALA A 188 20.45 2.68 -13.65
CA ALA A 188 21.67 2.23 -14.32
C ALA A 188 22.73 3.34 -14.36
N GLY A 189 22.30 4.61 -14.21
CA GLY A 189 23.18 5.77 -14.13
C GLY A 189 22.41 7.04 -13.74
N PRO A 190 23.09 8.19 -13.59
CA PRO A 190 22.49 9.45 -13.14
C PRO A 190 21.34 9.97 -14.02
N GLN A 191 21.30 9.52 -15.28
CA GLN A 191 20.34 9.94 -16.29
C GLN A 191 19.51 8.77 -16.85
N ASP A 192 19.77 7.55 -16.38
CA ASP A 192 19.11 6.34 -16.85
C ASP A 192 18.50 5.60 -15.66
N TYR A 193 17.19 5.76 -15.50
CA TYR A 193 16.47 5.14 -14.39
C TYR A 193 15.02 4.81 -14.74
N LEU A 194 14.51 3.81 -14.03
CA LEU A 194 13.09 3.52 -13.91
C LEU A 194 12.63 3.88 -12.50
N GLN A 195 11.64 4.75 -12.40
CA GLN A 195 11.05 5.14 -11.12
C GLN A 195 9.60 4.67 -11.05
N THR A 196 9.19 4.23 -9.86
CA THR A 196 7.79 4.01 -9.54
C THR A 196 7.41 4.76 -8.27
N ALA A 197 6.22 5.34 -8.24
CA ALA A 197 5.65 5.97 -7.06
C ALA A 197 4.24 5.45 -6.82
N SER A 198 3.89 5.17 -5.57
CA SER A 198 2.54 4.71 -5.20
C SER A 198 1.65 5.91 -4.87
N HIS A 199 0.47 5.99 -5.48
CA HIS A 199 -0.50 7.06 -5.22
C HIS A 199 -1.96 6.58 -5.35
N ASP A 200 -2.73 6.74 -4.28
CA ASP A 200 -4.11 6.27 -4.12
C ASP A 200 -4.30 4.79 -4.54
N GLY A 201 -3.42 3.91 -4.07
CA GLY A 201 -3.49 2.45 -4.29
C GLY A 201 -3.21 1.98 -5.72
N GLY A 202 -2.62 2.83 -6.55
CA GLY A 202 -2.01 2.45 -7.82
C GLY A 202 -0.59 3.00 -7.91
N TYR A 203 0.16 2.56 -8.90
CA TYR A 203 1.52 3.02 -9.12
C TYR A 203 1.60 3.83 -10.39
N ILE A 204 2.43 4.86 -10.38
CA ILE A 204 2.85 5.59 -11.56
C ILE A 204 4.25 5.09 -11.91
N LEU A 205 4.54 4.95 -13.20
CA LEU A 205 5.84 4.54 -13.72
C LEU A 205 6.41 5.68 -14.56
N GLU A 206 7.65 6.02 -14.30
CA GLU A 206 8.40 7.05 -15.02
C GLU A 206 9.74 6.47 -15.45
N VAL A 207 10.14 6.76 -16.68
CA VAL A 207 11.38 6.26 -17.28
C VAL A 207 12.19 7.45 -17.73
N ARG A 208 13.45 7.48 -17.32
CA ARG A 208 14.44 8.39 -17.90
C ARG A 208 15.44 7.58 -18.71
N LYS A 209 15.66 8.00 -19.95
CA LYS A 209 16.59 7.39 -20.90
C LYS A 209 17.57 8.45 -21.39
N GLY A 210 18.41 8.98 -20.51
CA GLY A 210 19.38 10.01 -20.84
C GLY A 210 18.99 11.43 -20.42
N GLY A 211 19.19 12.37 -21.34
CA GLY A 211 19.36 13.80 -21.07
C GLY A 211 18.16 14.50 -20.40
N PRO A 212 18.27 15.81 -20.09
CA PRO A 212 17.23 16.59 -19.40
C PRO A 212 15.84 16.59 -20.06
N GLY A 213 15.73 16.24 -21.34
CA GLY A 213 14.48 16.15 -22.10
C GLY A 213 13.94 14.73 -22.31
N GLU A 214 14.66 13.69 -21.87
CA GLU A 214 14.32 12.29 -22.14
C GLU A 214 13.66 11.64 -20.92
N HIS A 215 12.64 12.33 -20.39
CA HIS A 215 11.83 11.87 -19.28
C HIS A 215 10.42 11.53 -19.77
N TYR A 216 9.99 10.31 -19.49
CA TYR A 216 8.77 9.74 -20.02
C TYR A 216 7.91 9.19 -18.89
N ARG A 217 6.60 9.41 -19.00
CA ARG A 217 5.61 8.71 -18.19
C ARG A 217 5.12 7.49 -18.93
N ALA A 218 5.03 6.36 -18.24
CA ALA A 218 4.48 5.15 -18.80
C ALA A 218 2.94 5.23 -18.85
N ILE A 219 2.37 4.74 -19.95
CA ILE A 219 0.94 4.57 -20.17
C ILE A 219 0.66 3.15 -20.68
N ARG A 220 -0.47 2.55 -20.28
CA ARG A 220 -0.84 1.21 -20.78
C ARG A 220 -1.03 1.22 -22.31
N ASN A 221 -0.51 0.19 -22.98
CA ASN A 221 -0.82 -0.07 -24.38
C ASN A 221 -2.34 -0.31 -24.52
N ASN A 222 -3.01 0.45 -25.41
CA ASN A 222 -4.46 0.69 -25.53
C ASN A 222 -5.36 -0.56 -25.81
N GLY A 223 -5.25 -1.66 -25.05
CA GLY A 223 -6.00 -2.89 -25.32
C GLY A 223 -7.38 -3.02 -24.66
N SER A 224 -7.64 -2.43 -23.49
CA SER A 224 -8.84 -2.85 -22.73
C SER A 224 -9.45 -1.87 -21.73
N VAL A 225 -8.92 -0.66 -21.54
CA VAL A 225 -9.46 0.27 -20.52
C VAL A 225 -10.21 1.43 -21.17
N ARG A 226 -11.52 1.24 -21.39
CA ARG A 226 -12.47 2.36 -21.50
C ARG A 226 -12.58 2.98 -20.10
N GLY A 227 -11.83 4.05 -19.87
CA GLY A 227 -11.84 4.77 -18.61
C GLY A 227 -11.20 6.16 -18.76
N PRO A 228 -11.37 7.05 -17.76
CA PRO A 228 -10.74 8.36 -17.75
C PRO A 228 -9.21 8.24 -17.91
N GLU A 229 -8.54 9.22 -18.53
CA GLU A 229 -7.09 9.19 -18.80
C GLU A 229 -6.25 8.84 -17.55
N LYS A 230 -6.66 9.34 -16.37
CA LYS A 230 -6.04 9.01 -15.07
C LYS A 230 -6.01 7.52 -14.73
N ALA A 231 -6.91 6.71 -15.29
CA ALA A 231 -6.93 5.26 -15.11
C ALA A 231 -5.93 4.53 -16.02
N LYS A 232 -5.44 5.18 -17.08
CA LYS A 232 -4.41 4.64 -17.98
C LYS A 232 -2.99 4.84 -17.46
N GLU A 233 -2.81 5.79 -16.55
CA GLU A 233 -1.53 6.13 -15.91
C GLU A 233 -1.26 5.35 -14.61
N LYS A 234 -2.27 4.67 -14.04
CA LYS A 234 -2.15 3.90 -12.80
C LYS A 234 -1.99 2.41 -13.09
N PHE A 235 -0.84 1.88 -12.73
CA PHE A 235 -0.44 0.49 -12.86
C PHE A 235 -0.72 -0.29 -11.56
N THR A 236 -0.99 -1.58 -11.70
CA THR A 236 -1.02 -2.52 -10.58
C THR A 236 0.40 -2.90 -10.17
N PHE A 237 0.53 -3.55 -9.01
CA PHE A 237 1.82 -4.02 -8.55
C PHE A 237 2.44 -5.08 -9.46
N GLU A 238 1.61 -5.95 -10.01
CA GLU A 238 2.04 -7.01 -10.91
C GLU A 238 2.58 -6.41 -12.21
N GLU A 239 1.91 -5.37 -12.75
CA GLU A 239 2.38 -4.62 -13.91
C GLU A 239 3.70 -3.90 -13.64
N VAL A 240 3.83 -3.23 -12.48
CA VAL A 240 5.08 -2.57 -12.07
C VAL A 240 6.20 -3.58 -11.86
N SER A 241 5.92 -4.70 -11.19
CA SER A 241 6.90 -5.75 -10.97
C SER A 241 7.38 -6.34 -12.29
N ALA A 242 6.50 -6.50 -13.28
CA ALA A 242 6.86 -6.97 -14.62
C ALA A 242 7.69 -5.92 -15.38
N ALA A 243 7.32 -4.63 -15.29
CA ALA A 243 8.07 -3.54 -15.91
C ALA A 243 9.48 -3.39 -15.32
N ILE A 244 9.61 -3.47 -13.99
CA ILE A 244 10.90 -3.48 -13.31
C ILE A 244 11.72 -4.68 -13.76
N ALA A 245 11.13 -5.88 -13.78
CA ALA A 245 11.81 -7.10 -14.24
C ALA A 245 12.32 -6.97 -15.68
N ALA A 246 11.51 -6.42 -16.59
CA ALA A 246 11.93 -6.17 -17.97
C ALA A 246 13.08 -5.16 -18.04
N TYR A 247 12.99 -4.05 -17.29
CA TYR A 247 14.02 -3.02 -17.25
C TYR A 247 15.37 -3.57 -16.77
N ILE A 248 15.39 -4.32 -15.67
CA ILE A 248 16.63 -4.86 -15.11
C ILE A 248 17.26 -5.96 -15.97
N SER A 249 16.46 -6.64 -16.80
CA SER A 249 16.96 -7.62 -17.76
C SER A 249 17.40 -6.99 -19.09
N GLY A 250 17.19 -5.68 -19.28
CA GLY A 250 17.44 -4.99 -20.55
C GLY A 250 16.45 -5.35 -21.65
N GLU A 251 15.32 -5.95 -21.29
CA GLU A 251 14.24 -6.21 -22.21
C GLU A 251 13.53 -4.89 -22.56
N SER A 252 12.97 -4.82 -23.77
CA SER A 252 12.21 -3.65 -24.21
C SER A 252 10.92 -3.50 -23.40
N LEU A 253 10.75 -2.33 -22.75
CA LEU A 253 9.52 -1.97 -22.05
C LEU A 253 8.31 -1.79 -23.00
N HIS A 254 8.54 -1.61 -24.30
CA HIS A 254 7.50 -1.29 -25.28
C HIS A 254 6.41 -2.36 -25.42
N SER A 255 6.73 -3.62 -25.07
CA SER A 255 5.76 -4.71 -25.04
C SER A 255 4.71 -4.56 -23.93
N LEU A 256 5.10 -3.92 -22.81
CA LEU A 256 4.26 -3.77 -21.61
C LEU A 256 3.60 -2.38 -21.54
N LEU A 257 4.30 -1.35 -22.00
CA LEU A 257 3.90 0.04 -21.81
C LEU A 257 4.35 0.93 -22.97
N SER A 258 3.56 1.98 -23.23
CA SER A 258 3.93 3.07 -24.10
C SER A 258 4.49 4.23 -23.27
N LEU A 259 5.40 4.99 -23.85
CA LEU A 259 6.12 6.07 -23.18
C LEU A 259 5.64 7.40 -23.73
N GLN A 260 5.05 8.22 -22.88
CA GLN A 260 4.63 9.58 -23.22
C GLN A 260 5.65 10.58 -22.68
N PRO A 261 6.20 11.48 -23.51
CA PRO A 261 7.12 12.51 -23.03
C PRO A 261 6.46 13.36 -21.95
N MET A 262 7.18 13.58 -20.85
CA MET A 262 6.77 14.52 -19.83
C MET A 262 7.16 15.93 -20.29
N ALA A 263 6.22 16.86 -20.29
CA ALA A 263 6.54 18.25 -20.57
C ALA A 263 7.61 18.73 -19.55
N PRO A 264 8.66 19.43 -19.99
CA PRO A 264 9.64 19.97 -19.05
C PRO A 264 8.91 20.88 -18.06
N HIS A 265 9.09 20.62 -16.76
CA HIS A 265 8.60 21.52 -15.72
C HIS A 265 9.22 22.90 -15.95
N ARG A 266 8.38 23.87 -16.35
CA ARG A 266 8.73 25.30 -16.38
C ARG A 266 8.67 25.86 -14.97
#